data_AF-W1YH16-F1
#
_entry.id   AF-W1YH16-F1
#
_cell.length_a   1.000
_cell.length_b   1.000
_cell.length_c   1.000
_cell.angle_alpha   90.00
_cell.angle_beta   90.00
_cell.angle_gamma   90.00
#
_symmetry.space_group_name_H-M   'P 1'
#
loop_
_entity.id
_entity.type
_entity.pdbx_description
1 polymer ?
#
loop_
_entity_poly.entity_id
_entity_poly.type
_entity_poly.pdbx_seq_one_letter_code
_entity_poly.pdbx_strand_id
1 'polypeptide(L)'
;AVLRIKRYGFNITTHMIVNLPWDSMKDTIEGARILSALGVDQVKLHALYIVKNTLMAKWYQEGQFTLISAEEYADRVVNFVRHL
;
A
#
# COMPACT_ATOMS: atom_id res chain seq x y z
N ALA A 1 8.83 9.28 11.10
CA ALA A 1 7.68 10.10 11.56
C ALA A 1 6.91 9.42 12.69
N VAL A 2 6.51 8.15 12.53
CA VAL A 2 5.73 7.37 13.52
C VAL A 2 6.30 7.42 14.94
N LEU A 3 7.54 6.96 15.14
CA LEU A 3 8.20 6.91 16.46
C LEU A 3 8.28 8.28 17.15
N ARG A 4 8.32 9.38 16.39
CA ARG A 4 8.37 10.74 16.92
C ARG A 4 7.01 11.16 17.45
N ILE A 5 5.93 10.90 16.69
CA ILE A 5 4.55 11.27 17.06
C ILE A 5 4.05 10.42 18.24
N LYS A 6 4.41 9.13 18.28
CA LYS A 6 4.01 8.23 19.39
C LYS A 6 4.42 8.70 20.77
N ARG A 7 5.54 9.42 20.89
CA ARG A 7 6.01 9.99 22.18
C ARG A 7 5.03 10.99 22.79
N TYR A 8 4.10 11.51 22.00
CA TYR A 8 3.06 12.44 22.42
C TYR A 8 1.68 11.78 22.63
N GLY A 9 1.58 10.45 22.49
CA GLY A 9 0.34 9.70 22.75
C GLY A 9 -0.74 9.80 21.68
N PHE A 10 -0.42 10.28 20.48
CA PHE A 10 -1.37 10.31 19.36
C PHE A 10 -1.52 8.94 18.70
N ASN A 11 -2.75 8.63 18.28
CA ASN A 11 -3.05 7.52 17.37
C ASN A 11 -2.58 7.85 15.95
N ILE A 12 -2.05 6.85 15.25
CA ILE A 12 -1.46 6.99 13.92
C ILE A 12 -2.17 6.06 12.96
N THR A 13 -2.71 6.63 11.88
CA THR A 13 -3.25 5.89 10.74
C THR A 13 -2.29 5.98 9.55
N THR A 14 -1.88 4.84 9.00
CA THR A 14 -1.08 4.79 7.77
C THR A 14 -1.95 4.40 6.58
N HIS A 15 -1.82 5.12 5.47
CA HIS A 15 -2.44 4.75 4.20
C HIS A 15 -1.42 4.01 3.34
N MET A 16 -1.79 2.85 2.82
CA MET A 16 -0.92 2.05 1.96
C MET A 16 -1.67 1.63 0.70
N ILE A 17 -1.03 1.81 -0.45
CA ILE A 17 -1.47 1.22 -1.71
C ILE A 17 -0.71 -0.12 -1.85
N VAL A 18 -1.43 -1.23 -2.03
CA VAL A 18 -0.83 -2.59 -2.00
C VAL A 18 -0.53 -3.16 -3.39
N ASN A 19 -0.72 -2.37 -4.42
CA ASN A 19 -0.53 -2.72 -5.82
C ASN A 19 0.01 -1.52 -6.62
N LEU A 20 1.01 -0.81 -6.08
CA LEU A 20 1.72 0.16 -6.91
C LEU A 20 2.37 -0.57 -8.09
N PRO A 21 2.64 0.14 -9.20
CA PRO A 21 3.41 -0.46 -10.26
C PRO A 21 4.73 -0.98 -9.67
N TRP A 22 5.23 -2.10 -10.17
CA TRP A 22 6.48 -2.73 -9.73
C TRP A 22 6.46 -3.40 -8.34
N ASP A 23 5.41 -3.22 -7.53
CA ASP A 23 5.26 -3.95 -6.27
C ASP A 23 4.99 -5.44 -6.53
N SER A 24 5.77 -6.28 -5.85
CA SER A 24 5.53 -7.72 -5.74
C SER A 24 4.70 -8.07 -4.51
N MET A 25 4.25 -9.32 -4.40
CA MET A 25 3.63 -9.84 -3.17
C MET A 25 4.56 -9.73 -1.96
N LYS A 26 5.89 -9.81 -2.18
CA LYS A 26 6.87 -9.64 -1.11
C LYS A 26 6.80 -8.22 -0.53
N ASP A 27 6.66 -7.21 -1.38
CA ASP A 27 6.57 -5.81 -0.94
C ASP A 27 5.29 -5.57 -0.11
N THR A 28 4.18 -6.20 -0.50
CA THR A 28 2.94 -6.20 0.30
C THR A 28 3.16 -6.81 1.70
N ILE A 29 3.80 -7.97 1.78
CA ILE A 29 4.05 -8.67 3.06
C ILE A 29 5.04 -7.89 3.94
N GLU A 30 6.14 -7.41 3.36
CA GLU A 30 7.13 -6.62 4.10
C GLU A 30 6.55 -5.28 4.56
N GLY A 31 5.68 -4.66 3.77
CA GLY A 31 4.93 -3.47 4.17
C GLY A 31 4.12 -3.72 5.44
N ALA A 32 3.38 -4.83 5.53
CA ALA A 32 2.64 -5.20 6.74
C ALA A 32 3.58 -5.32 7.95
N ARG A 33 4.68 -6.09 7.81
CA ARG A 33 5.67 -6.30 8.88
C ARG A 33 6.29 -5.01 9.36
N ILE A 34 6.63 -4.10 8.45
CA ILE A 34 7.19 -2.77 8.79
C ILE A 34 6.18 -1.95 9.59
N LEU A 35 4.91 -1.92 9.18
CA LEU A 35 3.87 -1.18 9.89
C LEU A 35 3.64 -1.73 11.29
N SER A 36 3.63 -3.06 11.46
CA SER A 36 3.53 -3.72 12.76
C SER A 36 4.76 -3.44 13.64
N ALA A 37 5.97 -3.50 13.08
CA ALA A 37 7.21 -3.19 13.80
C ALA A 37 7.29 -1.72 14.25
N LEU A 38 6.74 -0.79 13.46
CA LEU A 38 6.62 0.62 13.82
C LEU A 38 5.50 0.89 14.84
N GLY A 39 4.67 -0.12 15.11
CA GLY A 39 3.52 -0.04 16.01
C GLY A 39 2.40 0.86 15.49
N VAL A 40 2.18 0.97 14.17
CA VAL A 40 1.09 1.80 13.64
C VAL A 40 -0.26 1.34 14.21
N ASP A 41 -1.11 2.26 14.64
CA ASP A 41 -2.34 1.91 15.36
C ASP A 41 -3.48 1.53 14.40
N GLN A 42 -3.48 2.08 13.18
CA GLN A 42 -4.49 1.81 12.16
C GLN A 42 -3.88 1.81 10.76
N VAL A 43 -4.39 0.94 9.87
CA VAL A 43 -3.99 0.91 8.46
C VAL A 43 -5.21 1.07 7.57
N LYS A 44 -5.12 1.95 6.56
CA LYS A 44 -6.09 2.09 5.48
C LYS A 44 -5.48 1.62 4.16
N LEU A 45 -5.95 0.47 3.68
CA LEU A 45 -5.53 -0.06 2.39
C LEU A 45 -6.29 0.59 1.24
N HIS A 46 -5.59 0.80 0.14
CA HIS A 46 -6.15 1.33 -1.11
C HIS A 46 -5.71 0.47 -2.30
N ALA A 47 -6.59 0.33 -3.27
CA ALA A 47 -6.21 -0.08 -4.61
C ALA A 47 -5.65 1.13 -5.37
N LEU A 48 -4.64 0.90 -6.20
CA LEU A 48 -4.13 1.92 -7.10
C LEU A 48 -5.23 2.37 -8.06
N TYR A 49 -5.55 3.66 -8.00
CA TYR A 49 -6.52 4.30 -8.89
C TYR A 49 -5.81 5.30 -9.80
N ILE A 50 -5.94 5.11 -11.12
CA ILE A 50 -5.31 5.97 -12.11
C ILE A 50 -6.24 7.14 -12.43
N VAL A 51 -5.91 8.31 -11.89
CA VAL A 51 -6.63 9.57 -12.13
C VAL A 51 -6.21 10.16 -13.47
N LYS A 52 -7.17 10.60 -14.28
CA LYS A 52 -6.91 11.30 -15.56
C LYS A 52 -6.04 12.55 -15.34
N ASN A 53 -5.30 12.93 -16.39
CA ASN A 53 -4.41 14.11 -16.38
C ASN A 53 -3.29 14.05 -15.33
N THR A 54 -2.85 12.84 -14.97
CA THR A 54 -1.67 12.63 -14.12
C THR A 54 -0.54 11.99 -14.91
N LEU A 55 0.68 12.09 -14.40
CA LEU A 55 1.85 11.43 -14.99
C LEU A 55 1.65 9.90 -15.07
N MET A 56 1.04 9.32 -14.04
CA MET A 56 0.76 7.88 -14.00
C MET A 56 -0.29 7.45 -15.04
N ALA A 57 -1.27 8.31 -15.34
CA ALA A 57 -2.20 8.06 -16.45
C ALA A 57 -1.50 8.06 -17.81
N LYS A 58 -0.55 8.97 -18.02
CA LYS A 58 0.29 8.99 -19.23
C LYS A 58 1.10 7.69 -19.35
N TRP A 59 1.78 7.29 -18.28
CA TRP A 59 2.56 6.03 -18.27
C TRP A 59 1.71 4.80 -18.55
N TYR A 60 0.49 4.74 -18.00
CA TYR A 60 -0.45 3.65 -18.27
C TYR A 60 -0.90 3.64 -19.74
N GLN A 61 -1.21 4.81 -20.31
CA GLN A 61 -1.59 4.95 -21.73
C GLN A 61 -0.45 4.57 -22.68
N GLU A 62 0.79 4.86 -22.29
CA GLU A 62 2.01 4.48 -23.03
C GLU A 62 2.40 3.01 -22.83
N GLY A 63 1.68 2.25 -22.01
CA GLY A 63 1.95 0.84 -21.75
C GLY A 63 3.18 0.58 -20.89
N GLN A 64 3.66 1.58 -20.13
CA GLN A 64 4.86 1.42 -19.27
C GLN A 64 4.61 0.48 -18.08
N PHE A 65 3.35 0.28 -17.69
CA PHE A 65 2.94 -0.71 -16.71
C PHE A 65 1.48 -1.12 -16.94
N THR A 66 1.08 -2.25 -16.35
CA THR A 66 -0.29 -2.74 -16.36
C THR A 66 -0.86 -2.76 -14.94
N LEU A 67 -2.19 -2.73 -14.82
CA LEU A 67 -2.87 -2.95 -13.55
C LEU A 67 -3.08 -4.44 -13.32
N ILE A 68 -2.97 -4.85 -12.07
CA ILE A 68 -3.34 -6.20 -11.64
C ILE A 68 -4.85 -6.39 -11.69
N SER A 69 -5.31 -7.64 -11.66
CA SER A 69 -6.74 -7.95 -11.58
C SER A 69 -7.30 -7.65 -10.18
N ALA A 70 -8.64 -7.61 -10.06
CA ALA A 70 -9.30 -7.44 -8.77
C ALA A 70 -9.04 -8.64 -7.84
N GLU A 71 -8.93 -9.84 -8.41
CA GLU A 71 -8.60 -11.08 -7.71
C GLU A 71 -7.18 -11.04 -7.15
N GLU A 72 -6.18 -10.63 -7.96
CA GLU A 72 -4.81 -10.47 -7.46
C GLU A 72 -4.74 -9.39 -6.37
N TYR A 73 -5.51 -8.30 -6.49
CA TYR A 73 -5.60 -7.29 -5.44
C TYR A 73 -6.16 -7.89 -4.14
N ALA A 74 -7.22 -8.69 -4.22
CA ALA A 74 -7.79 -9.36 -3.05
C ALA A 74 -6.77 -10.31 -2.39
N ASP A 75 -6.01 -11.07 -3.19
CA ASP A 75 -4.94 -11.93 -2.69
C ASP A 75 -3.84 -11.15 -1.97
N ARG A 76 -3.45 -9.98 -2.50
CA ARG A 76 -2.50 -9.07 -1.85
C ARG A 76 -3.04 -8.57 -0.51
N VAL A 77 -4.31 -8.17 -0.45
CA VAL A 77 -4.96 -7.75 0.81
C VAL A 77 -4.98 -8.89 1.83
N VAL A 78 -5.33 -10.11 1.42
CA VAL A 78 -5.32 -11.29 2.31
C VAL A 78 -3.92 -11.54 2.87
N ASN A 79 -2.89 -11.50 2.02
CA ASN A 79 -1.51 -11.69 2.47
C ASN A 79 -1.00 -10.55 3.35
N PHE A 80 -1.39 -9.30 3.07
CA PHE A 80 -1.11 -8.17 3.95
C PHE A 80 -1.65 -8.41 5.36
N VAL A 81 -2.95 -8.73 5.47
CA VAL A 81 -3.62 -8.93 6.77
C VAL A 81 -3.06 -10.14 7.53
N ARG A 82 -2.65 -11.21 6.83
CA ARG A 82 -2.01 -12.38 7.46
C ARG A 82 -0.67 -12.07 8.15
N HIS A 83 -0.02 -10.97 7.79
CA HIS A 83 1.32 -10.60 8.28
C HIS A 83 1.33 -9.26 9.03
N LEU A 84 0.17 -8.65 9.25
CA LEU A 84 -0.02 -7.45 10.04
C LEU A 84 -0.16 -7.81 11.52
#